data_AF-A0A7C1RSR4-F1
#
_entry.id   AF-A0A7C1RSR4-F1
#
_cell.length_a   1.000
_cell.length_b   1.000
_cell.length_c   1.000
_cell.angle_alpha   90.00
_cell.angle_beta   90.00
_cell.angle_gamma   90.00
#
_symmetry.space_group_name_H-M   'P 1'
#
loop_
_entity.id
_entity.type
_entity.pdbx_description
1 polymer ?
#
loop_
_entity_poly.entity_id
_entity_poly.type
_entity_poly.pdbx_seq_one_letter_code
_entity_poly.pdbx_strand_id
1 'polypeptide(L)'
;MKKIPTIFKRNPDNLRELLDEPHPDCLWVFTGEGAATRKYDGTCVKIENEKYFKRREVKKGKPIPFGFIEMGFDSNTGKRVGWIEIDPSEKENKWHVEGLKFTSPDGNLPNGTYELIGPKIQGNPENSECHGLIMHACAEEYENVPRSFDELREWLKDRDIEGIVFHHPDGRMGKIKKRDFGQKRA
;
A
#
# COMPACT_ATOMS: atom_id res chain seq x y z
N MET A 1 7.84 6.24 -6.13
CA MET A 1 7.74 5.45 -4.90
C MET A 1 8.41 4.12 -5.18
N LYS A 2 9.58 3.88 -4.57
CA LYS A 2 10.22 2.57 -4.63
C LYS A 2 9.27 1.54 -4.01
N LYS A 3 9.23 0.32 -4.53
CA LYS A 3 8.44 -0.77 -3.96
C LYS A 3 8.86 -0.95 -2.50
N ILE A 4 7.92 -0.79 -1.56
CA ILE A 4 8.18 -1.00 -0.14
C ILE A 4 8.55 -2.49 0.06
N PRO A 5 9.75 -2.81 0.58
CA PRO A 5 10.20 -4.18 0.84
C PRO A 5 9.37 -4.84 1.94
N THR A 6 9.26 -6.18 1.89
CA THR A 6 8.82 -6.94 3.06
C THR A 6 9.95 -6.96 4.08
N ILE A 7 9.67 -6.81 5.38
CA ILE A 7 10.73 -6.70 6.41
C ILE A 7 11.53 -7.98 6.61
N PHE A 8 10.98 -9.14 6.23
CA PHE A 8 11.66 -10.43 6.20
C PHE A 8 12.02 -10.82 4.76
N LYS A 9 13.07 -11.63 4.60
CA LYS A 9 13.44 -12.22 3.32
C LYS A 9 12.34 -13.18 2.85
N ARG A 10 12.24 -13.32 1.52
CA ARG A 10 11.41 -14.34 0.89
C ARG A 10 12.28 -15.52 0.49
N ASN A 11 11.75 -16.73 0.61
CA ASN A 11 12.40 -17.92 0.07
C ASN A 11 12.61 -17.74 -1.45
N PRO A 12 13.86 -17.82 -1.96
CA PRO A 12 14.13 -17.61 -3.39
C PRO A 12 13.48 -18.67 -4.28
N ASP A 13 13.30 -19.89 -3.78
CA ASP A 13 12.65 -20.99 -4.50
C ASP A 13 11.12 -20.91 -4.43
N ASN A 14 10.59 -20.19 -3.43
CA ASN A 14 9.16 -19.97 -3.24
C ASN A 14 8.87 -18.59 -2.68
N LEU A 15 8.71 -17.59 -3.57
CA LEU A 15 8.48 -16.19 -3.18
C LEU A 15 7.19 -15.96 -2.37
N ARG A 16 6.33 -16.97 -2.17
CA ARG A 16 5.16 -16.86 -1.26
C ARG A 16 5.54 -17.06 0.20
N GLU A 17 6.65 -17.74 0.47
CA GLU A 17 7.13 -18.07 1.80
C GLU A 17 8.10 -17.00 2.32
N LEU A 18 7.97 -16.66 3.60
CA LEU A 18 8.93 -15.84 4.31
C LEU A 18 9.93 -16.71 5.05
N LEU A 19 11.17 -16.24 5.12
CA LEU A 19 12.20 -16.77 6.00
C LEU A 19 12.23 -15.93 7.27
N ASP A 20 12.54 -16.54 8.42
CA ASP A 20 12.84 -15.81 9.66
C ASP A 20 14.25 -15.19 9.59
N GLU A 21 14.42 -14.29 8.62
CA GLU A 21 15.63 -13.55 8.37
C GLU A 21 15.27 -12.12 7.99
N PRO A 22 15.81 -11.10 8.67
CA PRO A 22 15.63 -9.71 8.29
C PRO A 22 16.05 -9.43 6.84
N HIS A 23 15.23 -8.66 6.13
CA HIS A 23 15.62 -8.09 4.85
C HIS A 23 16.70 -7.02 5.09
N PRO A 24 17.83 -7.02 4.35
CA PRO A 24 18.93 -6.09 4.58
C PRO A 24 18.53 -4.61 4.57
N ASP A 25 17.64 -4.21 3.65
CA ASP A 25 17.11 -2.84 3.59
C ASP A 25 16.18 -2.44 4.76
N CYS A 26 15.83 -3.41 5.61
CA CYS A 26 14.85 -3.27 6.70
C CYS A 26 15.47 -3.47 8.08
N LEU A 27 16.80 -3.57 8.23
CA LEU A 27 17.45 -3.79 9.54
C LEU A 27 17.05 -2.76 10.61
N TRP A 28 16.82 -1.52 10.20
CA TRP A 28 16.33 -0.42 11.05
C TRP A 28 14.97 -0.69 11.71
N VAL A 29 14.14 -1.57 11.10
CA VAL A 29 12.88 -1.99 11.72
C VAL A 29 13.19 -2.75 13.00
N PHE A 30 14.15 -3.68 12.95
CA PHE A 30 14.48 -4.59 14.04
C PHE A 30 15.27 -3.92 15.17
N THR A 31 15.96 -2.82 14.88
CA THR A 31 16.61 -1.96 15.91
C THR A 31 15.65 -0.98 16.56
N GLY A 32 14.37 -0.95 16.17
CA GLY A 32 13.34 -0.13 16.81
C GLY A 32 13.23 1.29 16.26
N GLU A 33 13.91 1.63 15.16
CA GLU A 33 13.96 3.00 14.62
C GLU A 33 12.66 3.42 13.89
N GLY A 34 11.76 2.47 13.64
CA GLY A 34 10.54 2.67 12.86
C GLY A 34 9.25 2.79 13.66
N ALA A 35 8.41 3.78 13.32
CA ALA A 35 7.01 3.84 13.77
C ALA A 35 6.13 2.89 12.94
N ALA A 36 5.20 2.18 13.58
CA ALA A 36 4.34 1.19 12.93
C ALA A 36 2.95 1.78 12.66
N THR A 37 2.53 1.77 11.41
CA THR A 37 1.18 2.20 11.00
C THR A 37 0.42 1.04 10.36
N ARG A 38 -0.90 1.13 10.40
CA ARG A 38 -1.79 0.22 9.70
C ARG A 38 -1.53 0.28 8.21
N LYS A 39 -1.39 -0.90 7.62
CA LYS A 39 -1.50 -1.06 6.18
C LYS A 39 -2.97 -1.26 5.81
N TYR A 40 -3.59 -0.26 5.21
CA TYR A 40 -4.92 -0.38 4.61
C TYR A 40 -4.85 -1.20 3.30
N ASP A 41 -5.90 -1.98 3.05
CA ASP A 41 -6.09 -2.79 1.85
C ASP A 41 -7.07 -2.12 0.90
N GLY A 42 -6.52 -1.29 0.02
CA GLY A 42 -7.29 -0.60 -0.99
C GLY A 42 -6.51 -0.41 -2.28
N THR A 43 -6.71 0.74 -2.92
CA THR A 43 -5.90 1.14 -4.07
C THR A 43 -5.30 2.53 -3.84
N CYS A 44 -4.01 2.65 -4.13
CA CYS A 44 -3.28 3.87 -3.84
C CYS A 44 -3.62 4.99 -4.83
N VAL A 45 -3.94 6.15 -4.28
CA VAL A 45 -4.17 7.42 -4.96
C VAL A 45 -3.05 8.38 -4.59
N LYS A 46 -2.55 9.16 -5.56
CA LYS A 46 -1.64 10.28 -5.32
C LYS A 46 -2.36 11.58 -5.61
N ILE A 47 -2.18 12.56 -4.74
CA ILE A 47 -2.66 13.93 -4.92
C ILE A 47 -1.42 14.82 -5.00
N GLU A 48 -1.29 15.57 -6.08
CA GLU A 48 -0.13 16.41 -6.32
C GLU A 48 -0.55 17.59 -7.20
N ASN A 49 -0.36 18.81 -6.71
CA ASN A 49 -0.70 20.05 -7.41
C ASN A 49 -2.16 20.04 -7.89
N GLU A 50 -3.08 19.74 -6.96
CA GLU A 50 -4.54 19.69 -7.20
C GLU A 50 -5.00 18.63 -8.22
N LYS A 51 -4.10 17.76 -8.68
CA LYS A 51 -4.40 16.64 -9.57
C LYS A 51 -4.43 15.32 -8.82
N TYR A 52 -5.31 14.44 -9.28
CA TYR A 52 -5.54 13.12 -8.70
C TYR A 52 -5.04 12.03 -9.64
N PHE A 53 -4.25 11.10 -9.11
CA PHE A 53 -3.66 10.02 -9.89
C PHE A 53 -3.94 8.66 -9.25
N LYS A 54 -4.26 7.65 -10.08
CA LYS A 54 -4.34 6.25 -9.64
C LYS A 54 -3.03 5.53 -9.97
N ARG A 55 -2.60 4.61 -9.10
CA ARG A 55 -1.44 3.77 -9.38
C ARG A 55 -1.76 2.76 -10.49
N ARG A 56 -0.87 2.62 -11.47
CA ARG A 56 -1.02 1.68 -12.58
C ARG A 56 0.22 0.79 -12.72
N GLU A 57 0.00 -0.51 -12.90
CA GLU A 57 1.01 -1.47 -13.32
C GLU A 57 0.78 -1.81 -14.80
N VAL A 58 1.84 -1.76 -15.61
CA VAL A 58 1.84 -2.20 -17.01
C VAL A 58 2.69 -3.45 -17.10
N LYS A 59 2.09 -4.56 -17.55
CA LYS A 59 2.76 -5.86 -17.71
C LYS A 59 3.74 -5.82 -18.89
N LYS A 60 4.75 -6.69 -18.85
CA LYS A 60 5.73 -6.86 -19.95
C LYS A 60 5.03 -7.02 -21.30
N GLY A 61 5.45 -6.22 -22.28
CA GLY A 61 4.95 -6.27 -23.66
C GLY A 61 3.53 -5.71 -23.87
N LYS A 62 2.90 -5.13 -22.84
CA LYS A 62 1.60 -4.43 -23.01
C LYS A 62 1.82 -2.96 -23.37
N PRO A 63 0.90 -2.36 -24.15
CA PRO A 63 0.98 -0.95 -24.50
C PRO A 63 0.93 -0.08 -23.23
N ILE A 64 1.78 0.94 -23.21
CA ILE A 64 1.78 1.95 -22.15
C ILE A 64 0.57 2.86 -22.38
N PRO A 65 -0.34 3.00 -21.39
CA PRO A 65 -1.49 3.89 -21.52
C PRO A 65 -1.06 5.34 -21.78
N PHE A 66 -1.87 6.08 -22.53
CA PHE A 66 -1.68 7.53 -22.67
C PHE A 66 -1.68 8.20 -21.29
N GLY A 67 -0.80 9.18 -21.09
CA GLY A 67 -0.67 9.89 -19.81
C GLY A 67 -0.03 9.08 -18.67
N PHE A 68 0.52 7.89 -18.93
CA PHE A 68 1.24 7.11 -17.92
C PHE A 68 2.58 7.77 -17.55
N ILE A 69 2.72 8.15 -16.28
CA ILE A 69 3.94 8.69 -15.69
C ILE A 69 4.67 7.53 -15.00
N GLU A 70 5.73 7.04 -15.64
CA GLU A 70 6.52 5.94 -15.09
C GLU A 70 7.24 6.35 -13.80
N MET A 71 7.16 5.47 -12.79
CA MET A 71 7.83 5.63 -11.50
C MET A 71 8.87 4.53 -11.24
N GLY A 72 8.83 3.43 -11.98
CA GLY A 72 9.78 2.35 -11.83
C GLY A 72 9.56 1.20 -12.82
N PHE A 73 10.64 0.47 -13.05
CA PHE A 73 10.70 -0.72 -13.90
C PHE A 73 11.35 -1.86 -13.12
N ASP A 74 10.69 -3.02 -13.10
CA ASP A 74 11.23 -4.26 -12.56
C ASP A 74 11.84 -5.07 -13.70
N SER A 75 13.17 -5.13 -13.75
CA SER A 75 13.92 -5.84 -14.80
C SER A 75 13.69 -7.35 -14.79
N ASN A 76 13.37 -7.94 -13.63
CA ASN A 76 13.13 -9.38 -13.49
C ASN A 76 11.79 -9.75 -14.11
N THR A 77 10.74 -8.96 -13.85
CA THR A 77 9.38 -9.25 -14.34
C THR A 77 9.02 -8.52 -15.64
N GLY A 78 9.80 -7.51 -16.02
CA GLY A 78 9.51 -6.59 -17.13
C GLY A 78 8.31 -5.68 -16.89
N LYS A 79 7.87 -5.54 -15.62
CA LYS A 79 6.71 -4.72 -15.25
C LYS A 79 7.11 -3.27 -15.05
N ARG A 80 6.27 -2.35 -15.51
CA ARG A 80 6.38 -0.92 -15.23
C ARG A 80 5.31 -0.54 -14.21
N VAL A 81 5.66 0.33 -13.26
CA VAL A 81 4.72 0.89 -12.28
C VAL A 81 4.79 2.40 -12.38
N GLY A 82 3.64 3.04 -12.33
CA GLY A 82 3.54 4.48 -12.50
C GLY A 82 2.19 5.03 -12.07
N TRP A 83 1.94 6.25 -12.47
CA TRP A 83 0.72 7.01 -12.21
C TRP A 83 0.00 7.30 -13.51
N ILE A 84 -1.32 7.39 -13.44
CA ILE A 84 -2.15 7.94 -14.51
C ILE A 84 -3.17 8.87 -13.86
N GLU A 85 -3.39 10.02 -14.48
CA GLU A 85 -4.38 11.00 -14.00
C GLU A 85 -5.78 10.37 -14.02
N ILE A 86 -6.59 10.68 -13.01
CA ILE A 86 -7.94 10.16 -12.86
C ILE A 86 -8.86 11.07 -13.66
N ASP A 87 -9.25 10.63 -14.86
CA ASP A 87 -10.24 11.33 -15.68
C ASP A 87 -11.66 10.99 -15.19
N PRO A 88 -12.46 11.97 -14.72
CA PRO A 88 -13.80 11.71 -14.23
C PRO A 88 -14.81 11.30 -15.31
N SER A 89 -14.49 11.49 -16.59
CA SER A 89 -15.33 11.05 -17.72
C SER A 89 -15.18 9.55 -18.02
N GLU A 90 -14.09 8.92 -17.58
CA GLU A 90 -13.84 7.49 -17.78
C GLU A 90 -14.59 6.62 -16.76
N LYS A 91 -15.40 5.68 -17.25
CA LYS A 91 -16.20 4.79 -16.38
C LYS A 91 -15.36 3.94 -15.41
N GLU A 92 -14.13 3.59 -15.77
CA GLU A 92 -13.23 2.83 -14.89
C GLU A 92 -12.76 3.62 -13.67
N ASN A 93 -12.87 4.96 -13.71
CA ASN A 93 -12.52 5.85 -12.62
C ASN A 93 -13.68 6.12 -11.65
N LYS A 94 -14.88 5.57 -11.90
CA LYS A 94 -16.09 5.85 -11.11
C LYS A 94 -15.85 5.82 -9.59
N TRP A 95 -15.24 4.77 -9.06
CA TRP A 95 -15.04 4.62 -7.62
C TRP A 95 -13.95 5.54 -7.06
N HIS A 96 -12.96 5.92 -7.89
CA HIS A 96 -11.99 6.93 -7.50
C HIS A 96 -12.66 8.30 -7.39
N VAL A 97 -13.48 8.66 -8.39
CA VAL A 97 -14.24 9.91 -8.40
C VAL A 97 -15.22 9.98 -7.22
N GLU A 98 -15.90 8.87 -6.93
CA GLU A 98 -16.81 8.78 -5.79
C GLU A 98 -16.06 8.99 -4.46
N GLY A 99 -14.94 8.28 -4.26
CA GLY A 99 -14.12 8.43 -3.05
C GLY A 99 -13.52 9.83 -2.90
N LEU A 100 -13.07 10.45 -4.00
CA LEU A 100 -12.57 11.81 -4.00
C LEU A 100 -13.63 12.83 -3.58
N LYS A 101 -14.82 12.75 -4.18
CA LYS A 101 -15.95 13.64 -3.86
C LYS A 101 -16.44 13.45 -2.42
N PHE A 102 -16.44 12.21 -1.93
CA PHE A 102 -16.83 11.92 -0.56
C PHE A 102 -15.82 12.50 0.44
N THR A 103 -14.52 12.30 0.21
CA THR A 103 -13.47 12.77 1.14
C THR A 103 -13.19 14.26 1.04
N SER A 104 -13.38 14.86 -0.15
CA SER A 104 -13.22 16.31 -0.33
C SER A 104 -14.29 16.85 -1.28
N PRO A 105 -15.48 17.17 -0.73
CA PRO A 105 -16.56 17.79 -1.50
C PRO A 105 -16.15 19.11 -2.15
N ASP A 106 -15.24 19.85 -1.51
CA ASP A 106 -14.76 21.17 -1.95
C ASP A 106 -13.50 21.09 -2.84
N GLY A 107 -12.98 19.89 -3.10
CA GLY A 107 -11.81 19.68 -3.98
C GLY A 107 -10.46 20.03 -3.36
N ASN A 108 -10.42 20.36 -2.06
CA ASN A 108 -9.19 20.65 -1.32
C ASN A 108 -8.72 19.39 -0.58
N LEU A 109 -7.71 18.71 -1.11
CA LEU A 109 -6.96 17.68 -0.39
C LEU A 109 -5.47 18.02 -0.41
N PRO A 110 -4.75 17.88 0.73
CA PRO A 110 -3.32 18.04 0.76
C PRO A 110 -2.59 17.16 -0.26
N ASN A 111 -1.45 17.65 -0.75
CA ASN A 111 -0.56 16.81 -1.55
C ASN A 111 -0.10 15.61 -0.70
N GLY A 112 -0.13 14.42 -1.28
CA GLY A 112 0.21 13.21 -0.56
C GLY A 112 -0.21 11.94 -1.27
N THR A 113 -0.07 10.82 -0.57
CA THR A 113 -0.62 9.55 -1.02
C THR A 113 -1.69 9.09 -0.05
N TYR A 114 -2.72 8.51 -0.64
CA TYR A 114 -3.92 8.06 0.03
C TYR A 114 -4.19 6.62 -0.36
N GLU A 115 -4.93 5.90 0.46
CA GLU A 115 -5.54 4.63 0.10
C GLU A 115 -7.03 4.86 -0.13
N LEU A 116 -7.50 4.58 -1.35
CA LEU A 116 -8.93 4.48 -1.64
C LEU A 116 -9.45 3.15 -1.11
N ILE A 117 -10.46 3.21 -0.27
CA ILE A 117 -11.17 2.07 0.30
C ILE A 117 -12.67 2.18 -0.04
N GLY A 118 -13.42 1.09 0.14
CA GLY A 118 -14.86 1.12 -0.05
C GLY A 118 -15.49 -0.18 -0.55
N PRO A 119 -16.83 -0.20 -0.67
CA PRO A 119 -17.61 -1.41 -0.95
C PRO A 119 -17.29 -2.08 -2.29
N LYS A 120 -16.69 -1.35 -3.25
CA LYS A 120 -16.26 -1.87 -4.56
C LYS A 120 -14.75 -1.91 -4.75
N ILE A 121 -13.98 -1.71 -3.68
CA ILE A 121 -12.52 -1.74 -3.71
C ILE A 121 -12.03 -3.01 -3.02
N GLN A 122 -11.28 -3.84 -3.75
CA GLN A 122 -10.60 -5.03 -3.21
C GLN A 122 -11.50 -6.03 -2.44
N GLY A 123 -12.82 -6.01 -2.68
CA GLY A 123 -13.77 -6.83 -1.93
C GLY A 123 -14.21 -6.26 -0.59
N ASN A 124 -13.99 -4.96 -0.36
CA ASN A 124 -14.28 -4.22 0.87
C ASN A 124 -13.65 -4.78 2.15
N PRO A 125 -12.34 -5.07 2.14
CA PRO A 125 -11.69 -5.66 3.31
C PRO A 125 -11.68 -4.68 4.50
N GLU A 126 -11.74 -3.37 4.25
CA GLU A 126 -11.84 -2.35 5.31
C GLU A 126 -13.27 -2.16 5.86
N ASN A 127 -14.24 -2.97 5.41
CA ASN A 127 -15.64 -2.93 5.81
C ASN A 127 -16.26 -1.51 5.82
N SER A 128 -15.96 -0.73 4.77
CA SER A 128 -16.46 0.63 4.66
C SER A 128 -17.81 0.67 3.95
N GLU A 129 -18.72 1.49 4.45
CA GLU A 129 -20.05 1.70 3.87
C GLU A 129 -20.01 2.53 2.58
N CYS A 130 -18.98 3.37 2.43
CA CYS A 130 -18.82 4.32 1.32
C CYS A 130 -17.42 4.22 0.70
N HIS A 131 -17.24 4.78 -0.49
CA HIS A 131 -15.92 4.97 -1.04
C HIS A 131 -15.28 6.21 -0.43
N GLY A 132 -14.03 6.12 -0.01
CA GLY A 132 -13.32 7.23 0.62
C GLY A 132 -11.81 7.04 0.59
N LEU A 133 -11.09 8.14 0.76
CA LEU A 133 -9.63 8.19 0.83
C LEU A 133 -9.16 8.29 2.28
N ILE A 134 -8.19 7.46 2.66
CA ILE A 134 -7.45 7.58 3.92
C ILE A 134 -6.04 8.07 3.58
N MET A 135 -5.61 9.17 4.18
CA MET A 135 -4.25 9.69 3.96
C MET A 135 -3.22 8.79 4.66
N HIS A 136 -2.20 8.33 3.93
CA HIS A 136 -1.17 7.45 4.52
C HIS A 136 -0.40 8.13 5.65
N ALA A 137 -0.21 9.45 5.59
CA ALA A 137 0.46 10.21 6.65
C ALA A 137 -0.35 10.31 7.96
N CYS A 138 -1.64 9.95 7.93
CA CYS A 138 -2.51 9.86 9.10
C CYS A 138 -3.01 8.43 9.32
N ALA A 139 -2.29 7.43 8.81
CA ALA A 139 -2.64 6.05 9.04
C ALA A 139 -2.61 5.74 10.54
N GLU A 140 -3.54 4.89 10.99
CA GLU A 140 -3.64 4.43 12.38
C GLU A 140 -2.28 3.92 12.89
N GLU A 141 -1.77 4.49 13.97
CA GLU A 141 -0.50 4.09 14.59
C GLU A 141 -0.71 2.96 15.59
N TYR A 142 0.25 2.04 15.66
CA TYR A 142 0.28 0.99 16.66
C TYR A 142 1.53 1.11 17.52
N GLU A 143 1.32 1.22 18.83
CA GLU A 143 2.39 1.16 19.81
C GLU A 143 2.81 -0.28 20.09
N ASN A 144 4.06 -0.47 20.52
CA ASN A 144 4.58 -1.76 21.01
C ASN A 144 4.39 -2.93 20.03
N VAL A 145 4.40 -2.67 18.72
CA VAL A 145 4.35 -3.73 17.70
C VAL A 145 5.63 -4.58 17.81
N PRO A 146 5.51 -5.91 17.94
CA PRO A 146 6.67 -6.79 18.02
C PRO A 146 7.44 -6.79 16.70
N ARG A 147 8.69 -7.27 16.74
CA ARG A 147 9.60 -7.26 15.58
C ARG A 147 10.21 -8.61 15.28
N SER A 148 10.08 -9.60 16.16
CA SER A 148 10.43 -10.98 15.82
C SER A 148 9.37 -11.59 14.90
N PHE A 149 9.76 -12.61 14.15
CA PHE A 149 8.91 -13.27 13.18
C PHE A 149 7.66 -13.89 13.82
N ASP A 150 7.84 -14.69 14.87
CA ASP A 150 6.76 -15.41 15.54
C ASP A 150 5.82 -14.46 16.30
N GLU A 151 6.35 -13.44 16.98
CA GLU A 151 5.51 -12.47 17.69
C GLU A 151 4.71 -11.62 16.71
N LEU A 152 5.28 -11.20 15.57
CA LEU A 152 4.53 -10.49 14.53
C LEU A 152 3.43 -11.35 13.92
N ARG A 153 3.72 -12.63 13.69
CA ARG A 153 2.75 -13.61 13.20
C ARG A 153 1.57 -13.72 14.16
N GLU A 154 1.82 -13.91 15.45
CA GLU A 154 0.74 -14.00 16.44
C GLU A 154 0.04 -12.65 16.63
N TRP A 155 0.76 -11.53 16.62
CA TRP A 155 0.17 -10.19 16.76
C TRP A 155 -0.81 -9.86 15.63
N LEU A 156 -0.52 -10.26 14.39
CA LEU A 156 -1.42 -10.04 13.24
C LEU A 156 -2.63 -11.00 13.22
N LYS A 157 -2.55 -12.14 13.91
CA LYS A 157 -3.55 -13.22 13.84
C LYS A 157 -4.95 -12.76 14.24
N ASP A 158 -5.05 -12.03 15.35
CA ASP A 158 -6.34 -11.61 15.93
C ASP A 158 -6.81 -10.23 15.45
N ARG A 159 -6.06 -9.61 14.54
CA ARG A 159 -6.39 -8.28 14.00
C ARG A 159 -6.95 -8.40 12.59
N ASP A 160 -8.07 -7.74 12.32
CA ASP A 160 -8.59 -7.62 10.97
C ASP A 160 -8.00 -6.40 10.26
N ILE A 161 -6.74 -6.54 9.84
CA ILE A 161 -5.98 -5.56 9.05
C ILE A 161 -5.18 -6.29 7.96
N GLU A 162 -4.76 -5.59 6.89
CA GLU A 162 -3.88 -6.20 5.89
C GLU A 162 -2.52 -6.55 6.49
N GLY A 163 -2.01 -5.66 7.34
CA GLY A 163 -0.65 -5.70 7.84
C GLY A 163 -0.20 -4.37 8.43
N ILE A 164 1.12 -4.21 8.52
CA ILE A 164 1.81 -3.05 9.06
C ILE A 164 2.76 -2.47 8.01
N VAL A 165 2.87 -1.15 7.98
CA VAL A 165 3.99 -0.43 7.38
C VAL A 165 4.79 0.22 8.51
N PHE A 166 6.08 -0.10 8.57
CA PHE A 166 7.03 0.61 9.41
C PHE A 166 7.55 1.83 8.62
N HIS A 167 7.68 2.96 9.30
CA HIS A 167 8.17 4.23 8.76
C HIS A 167 9.40 4.67 9.53
N HIS A 168 10.53 4.81 8.85
CA HIS A 168 11.73 5.41 9.41
C HIS A 168 11.68 6.94 9.19
N PRO A 169 12.19 7.77 10.13
CA PRO A 169 12.23 9.24 9.98
C PRO A 169 12.93 9.76 8.71
N ASP A 170 13.86 8.99 8.15
CA ASP A 170 14.55 9.32 6.88
C ASP A 170 13.75 8.98 5.60
N GLY A 171 12.52 8.48 5.74
CA GLY A 171 11.63 8.13 4.64
C GLY A 171 11.74 6.69 4.13
N ARG A 172 12.64 5.85 4.68
CA ARG A 172 12.59 4.40 4.44
C ARG A 172 11.28 3.83 4.97
N MET A 173 10.76 2.83 4.26
CA MET A 173 9.57 2.09 4.66
C MET A 173 9.82 0.60 4.50
N GLY A 174 9.25 -0.19 5.40
CA GLY A 174 9.24 -1.65 5.34
C GLY A 174 7.84 -2.14 5.70
N LYS A 175 7.38 -3.27 5.17
CA LYS A 175 6.03 -3.78 5.47
C LYS A 175 5.99 -5.24 5.81
N ILE A 176 4.94 -5.66 6.49
CA ILE A 176 4.60 -7.06 6.71
C ILE A 176 3.08 -7.21 6.62
N LYS A 177 2.59 -8.31 6.03
CA LYS A 177 1.16 -8.56 5.88
C LYS A 177 0.74 -9.88 6.48
N LYS A 178 -0.51 -9.93 6.91
CA LYS A 178 -1.17 -11.13 7.42
C LYS A 178 -1.03 -12.33 6.45
N ARG A 179 -1.25 -12.07 5.16
CA ARG A 179 -1.10 -13.08 4.10
C ARG A 179 0.33 -13.59 3.90
N ASP A 180 1.35 -12.82 4.30
CA ASP A 180 2.74 -13.26 4.20
C ASP A 180 3.04 -14.39 5.21
N PHE A 181 2.24 -14.51 6.28
CA PHE A 181 2.23 -15.62 7.23
C PHE A 181 1.17 -16.70 6.91
N GLY A 182 0.55 -16.66 5.73
CA GLY A 182 -0.53 -17.57 5.34
C GLY A 182 -1.86 -17.35 6.08
N GLN A 183 -1.99 -16.27 6.84
CA GLN A 183 -3.21 -15.91 7.55
C GLN A 183 -4.17 -15.12 6.65
N LYS A 184 -5.47 -15.18 6.94
CA LYS A 184 -6.52 -14.45 6.22
C LYS A 184 -7.14 -13.36 7.09
N ARG A 185 -7.69 -12.35 6.43
CA ARG A 185 -8.60 -11.38 7.06
C ARG A 185 -9.93 -12.05 7.39
N ALA A 186 -10.61 -11.50 8.40
CA ALA A 186 -11.90 -12.02 8.85
C ALA A 186 -13.01 -11.75 7.83
#